data_AF-A0A2P6S2U0-F1
#
_entry.id   AF-A0A2P6S2U0-F1
#
_cell.length_a   1.000
_cell.length_b   1.000
_cell.length_c   1.000
_cell.angle_alpha   90.00
_cell.angle_beta   90.00
_cell.angle_gamma   90.00
#
_symmetry.space_group_name_H-M   'P 1'
#
loop_
_entity.id
_entity.type
_entity.pdbx_description
1 polymer ?
#
loop_
_entity_poly.entity_id
_entity_poly.type
_entity_poly.pdbx_seq_one_letter_code
_entity_poly.pdbx_strand_id
1 'polypeptide(L)'
;MAAVTSLSFSALTQSSFPSARNLVSNSDGLRFRTSFSLHYGGFRSSNSSPRLVVHCMSSTSDLATVADTKLNFLKAYKRPIPSVYNTVLQELIVQQHLMRYKRTYRYDPVFALGFVTVYDQLMDGYPSDEDRDAIFRAYINALKEDPEQYRADAKKLEEWARAQTSSSLIEFPSKEGEVEGILKDIAERAGGKGSFSYSRFFAVGLFRLLELANATEPTVLEKLCAALNIEKRSVDRDLDVYRNLLSKLVQAKELLKEYVAREKKKREERAGAQKANEAIATCLGEPQYMGL
;
A
#
# COMPACT_ATOMS: atom_id res chain seq x y z
N MET A 1 -27.33 4.25 -4.61
CA MET A 1 -27.32 3.78 -3.22
C MET A 1 -27.08 2.28 -3.21
N ALA A 2 -25.81 1.86 -3.29
CA ALA A 2 -25.42 0.45 -3.17
C ALA A 2 -24.78 0.27 -1.80
N ALA A 3 -25.44 -0.48 -0.93
CA ALA A 3 -24.96 -0.78 0.40
C ALA A 3 -23.76 -1.74 0.29
N VAL A 4 -22.60 -1.29 0.76
CA VAL A 4 -21.40 -2.12 0.88
C VAL A 4 -21.66 -3.07 2.06
N THR A 5 -21.96 -4.33 1.76
CA THR A 5 -22.19 -5.37 2.78
C THR A 5 -20.93 -5.57 3.60
N SER A 6 -21.07 -5.43 4.91
CA SER A 6 -20.04 -5.62 5.93
C SER A 6 -19.42 -7.02 5.86
N LEU A 7 -18.10 -7.06 5.69
CA LEU A 7 -17.28 -8.27 5.68
C LEU A 7 -17.31 -8.93 7.06
N SER A 8 -17.83 -10.16 7.15
CA SER A 8 -17.86 -10.94 8.39
C SER A 8 -16.92 -12.13 8.28
N PHE A 9 -15.80 -12.09 9.03
CA PHE A 9 -14.82 -13.17 9.11
C PHE A 9 -14.89 -13.85 10.48
N SER A 10 -15.73 -14.87 10.61
CA SER A 10 -15.76 -15.71 11.80
C SER A 10 -14.97 -17.00 11.60
N ALA A 11 -14.14 -17.29 12.60
CA ALA A 11 -13.55 -18.58 12.98
C ALA A 11 -12.49 -19.21 12.05
N LEU A 12 -11.23 -19.19 12.51
CA LEU A 12 -10.33 -20.35 12.52
C LEU A 12 -9.16 -20.01 13.46
N THR A 13 -9.08 -20.75 14.56
CA THR A 13 -8.18 -20.52 15.68
C THR A 13 -6.86 -21.29 15.56
N GLN A 14 -5.78 -20.59 15.96
CA GLN A 14 -4.59 -21.03 16.69
C GLN A 14 -3.60 -22.04 16.07
N SER A 15 -2.37 -21.55 15.85
CA SER A 15 -1.17 -22.26 16.34
C SER A 15 0.00 -21.27 16.54
N SER A 16 0.59 -21.29 17.74
CA SER A 16 1.67 -20.42 18.22
C SER A 16 3.05 -21.06 18.04
N PHE A 17 4.09 -20.32 17.62
CA PHE A 17 5.50 -20.68 17.85
C PHE A 17 6.43 -19.45 18.01
N PRO A 18 7.56 -19.59 18.75
CA PRO A 18 8.24 -18.49 19.43
C PRO A 18 9.42 -17.86 18.68
N SER A 19 9.79 -16.67 19.16
CA SER A 19 10.86 -15.78 18.73
C SER A 19 12.25 -16.21 19.25
N ALA A 20 13.30 -16.03 18.43
CA ALA A 20 14.66 -15.82 18.91
C ALA A 20 15.49 -14.99 17.90
N ARG A 21 16.10 -13.91 18.41
CA ARG A 21 17.16 -13.11 17.78
C ARG A 21 18.50 -13.84 17.91
N ASN A 22 19.47 -13.54 17.04
CA ASN A 22 20.84 -13.22 17.45
C ASN A 22 21.68 -12.57 16.33
N LEU A 23 22.47 -11.57 16.75
CA LEU A 23 23.53 -10.86 16.03
C LEU A 23 24.82 -11.69 16.02
N VAL A 24 25.59 -11.65 14.93
CA VAL A 24 27.07 -11.77 14.96
C VAL A 24 27.68 -10.95 13.82
N SER A 25 28.70 -10.17 14.18
CA SER A 25 29.61 -9.40 13.33
C SER A 25 30.87 -10.22 13.07
N ASN A 26 31.49 -10.10 11.90
CA ASN A 26 32.91 -10.41 11.72
C ASN A 26 33.52 -9.61 10.56
N SER A 27 34.65 -8.99 10.84
CA SER A 27 35.49 -8.23 9.90
C SER A 27 36.86 -8.91 9.83
N ASP A 28 37.35 -9.19 8.62
CA ASP A 28 38.75 -9.54 8.40
C ASP A 28 39.39 -8.59 7.40
N GLY A 29 40.58 -8.13 7.76
CA GLY A 29 41.38 -7.16 7.02
C GLY A 29 42.37 -7.79 6.06
N LEU A 30 42.80 -7.01 5.08
CA LEU A 30 43.99 -7.28 4.28
C LEU A 30 44.81 -6.00 4.16
N ARG A 31 46.07 -6.08 4.60
CA ARG A 31 47.13 -5.07 4.48
C ARG A 31 47.85 -5.25 3.13
N PHE A 32 48.33 -4.16 2.54
CA PHE A 32 49.60 -4.18 1.81
C PHE A 32 50.40 -2.89 2.04
N ARG A 33 51.71 -3.08 2.21
CA ARG A 33 52.78 -2.09 2.48
C ARG A 33 53.34 -1.50 1.17
N THR A 34 53.89 -0.29 1.23
CA THR A 34 55.22 0.05 0.67
C THR A 34 55.87 1.23 1.41
N SER A 35 57.20 1.18 1.49
CA SER A 35 58.19 2.07 2.14
C SER A 35 58.84 2.98 1.06
N PHE A 36 59.28 4.22 1.29
CA PHE A 36 60.63 4.62 1.74
C PHE A 36 60.80 6.17 1.88
N SER A 37 61.91 6.56 2.52
CA SER A 37 62.33 7.79 3.22
C SER A 37 62.62 9.13 2.50
N LEU A 38 62.47 10.20 3.31
CA LEU A 38 63.24 11.46 3.54
C LEU A 38 63.71 12.38 2.38
N HIS A 39 63.28 13.66 2.43
CA HIS A 39 64.19 14.80 2.73
C HIS A 39 63.43 16.10 3.05
N TYR A 40 63.99 16.89 3.96
CA TYR A 40 63.55 18.23 4.38
C TYR A 40 63.71 19.26 3.25
N GLY A 41 62.69 20.10 3.03
CA GLY A 41 62.75 21.27 2.15
C GLY A 41 61.48 22.11 2.34
N GLY A 42 61.60 23.24 3.04
CA GLY A 42 60.49 24.15 3.26
C GLY A 42 60.12 24.89 1.97
N PHE A 43 58.86 24.78 1.56
CA PHE A 43 58.21 25.76 0.70
C PHE A 43 56.74 25.90 1.11
N ARG A 44 56.35 27.15 1.36
CA ARG A 44 54.97 27.58 1.64
C ARG A 44 54.13 27.32 0.38
N SER A 45 53.18 26.39 0.46
CA SER A 45 52.24 26.09 -0.62
C SER A 45 50.80 26.26 -0.13
N SER A 46 50.00 26.96 -0.92
CA SER A 46 48.61 27.32 -0.68
C SER A 46 47.74 26.08 -0.39
N ASN A 47 46.98 26.12 0.71
CA ASN A 47 45.92 25.15 0.99
C ASN A 47 44.79 25.30 -0.03
N SER A 48 44.88 24.55 -1.13
CA SER A 48 43.73 24.23 -1.97
C SER A 48 43.66 22.71 -2.08
N SER A 49 43.10 22.07 -1.05
CA SER A 49 42.65 20.69 -1.18
C SER A 49 41.49 20.65 -2.17
N PRO A 50 41.60 19.96 -3.31
CA PRO A 50 40.41 19.68 -4.10
C PRO A 50 39.60 18.68 -3.26
N ARG A 51 38.37 19.07 -2.89
CA ARG A 51 37.40 18.09 -2.41
C ARG A 51 37.18 17.13 -3.57
N LEU A 52 37.82 15.95 -3.52
CA LEU A 52 37.48 14.83 -4.38
C LEU A 52 36.07 14.38 -4.00
N VAL A 53 35.08 15.02 -4.61
CA VAL A 53 33.70 14.55 -4.61
C VAL A 53 33.70 13.31 -5.50
N VAL A 54 33.73 12.14 -4.88
CA VAL A 54 33.53 10.87 -5.59
C VAL A 54 32.09 10.86 -6.08
N HIS A 55 31.89 11.25 -7.33
CA HIS A 55 30.61 11.11 -7.99
C HIS A 55 30.52 9.68 -8.50
N CYS A 56 29.84 8.80 -7.75
CA CYS A 56 29.40 7.51 -8.28
C CYS A 56 28.34 7.79 -9.34
N MET A 57 28.76 7.91 -10.61
CA MET A 57 27.83 7.91 -11.73
C MET A 57 27.52 6.46 -12.09
N SER A 58 26.38 5.97 -11.61
CA SER A 58 25.81 4.70 -12.06
C SER A 58 25.18 4.95 -13.43
N SER A 59 25.82 4.51 -14.51
CA SER A 59 25.25 4.46 -15.85
C SER A 59 24.28 3.28 -15.98
N THR A 60 23.29 3.21 -15.11
CA THR A 60 22.16 2.30 -15.24
C THR A 60 21.00 3.15 -15.76
N SER A 61 20.40 2.78 -16.89
CA SER A 61 19.14 3.37 -17.37
C SER A 61 18.25 3.76 -16.20
N ASP A 62 17.86 5.04 -16.08
CA ASP A 62 17.20 5.66 -14.92
C ASP A 62 15.99 4.86 -14.42
N LEU A 63 16.25 3.83 -13.63
CA LEU A 63 15.22 3.09 -12.92
C LEU A 63 14.77 4.02 -11.80
N ALA A 64 13.47 4.32 -11.78
CA ALA A 64 12.91 5.19 -10.76
C ALA A 64 13.26 4.64 -9.38
N THR A 65 13.67 5.51 -8.47
CA THR A 65 13.88 5.13 -7.07
C THR A 65 12.55 5.20 -6.30
N VAL A 66 12.54 4.60 -5.11
CA VAL A 66 11.42 4.75 -4.16
C VAL A 66 11.17 6.23 -3.86
N ALA A 67 12.24 7.02 -3.72
CA ALA A 67 12.15 8.46 -3.46
C ALA A 67 11.47 9.20 -4.63
N ASP A 68 11.81 8.85 -5.87
CA ASP A 68 11.18 9.43 -7.06
C ASP A 68 9.68 9.11 -7.11
N THR A 69 9.31 7.86 -6.80
CA THR A 69 7.89 7.45 -6.78
C THR A 69 7.10 8.20 -5.71
N LYS A 70 7.64 8.31 -4.49
CA LYS A 70 7.01 9.10 -3.43
C LYS A 70 6.89 10.57 -3.80
N LEU A 71 7.93 11.13 -4.41
CA LEU A 71 7.93 12.51 -4.89
C LEU A 71 6.86 12.72 -5.98
N ASN A 72 6.73 11.79 -6.93
CA ASN A 72 5.72 11.83 -7.97
C ASN A 72 4.30 11.78 -7.38
N PHE A 73 4.07 10.94 -6.37
CA PHE A 73 2.80 10.90 -5.65
C PHE A 73 2.46 12.26 -4.99
N LEU A 74 3.41 12.85 -4.26
CA LEU A 74 3.20 14.15 -3.60
C LEU A 74 3.04 15.31 -4.60
N LYS A 75 3.66 15.22 -5.79
CA LYS A 75 3.46 16.18 -6.88
C LYS A 75 2.06 16.05 -7.49
N ALA A 76 1.57 14.82 -7.65
CA ALA A 76 0.26 14.52 -8.23
C ALA A 76 -0.88 14.84 -7.26
N TYR A 77 -0.71 14.59 -5.96
CA TYR A 77 -1.70 14.89 -4.92
C TYR A 77 -1.13 15.83 -3.86
N LYS A 78 -1.48 17.13 -3.97
CA LYS A 78 -0.93 18.20 -3.11
C LYS A 78 -1.73 18.48 -1.84
N ARG A 79 -2.91 17.88 -1.70
CA ARG A 79 -3.80 18.12 -0.55
C ARG A 79 -3.31 17.32 0.67
N PRO A 80 -3.50 17.82 1.90
CA PRO A 80 -3.15 17.06 3.09
C PRO A 80 -3.95 15.75 3.18
N ILE A 81 -3.26 14.65 3.49
CA ILE A 81 -3.88 13.35 3.80
C ILE A 81 -3.79 13.15 5.32
N PRO A 82 -4.88 12.79 6.03
CA PRO A 82 -4.81 12.49 7.45
C PRO A 82 -3.76 11.41 7.74
N SER A 83 -2.97 11.59 8.81
CA SER A 83 -1.80 10.77 9.12
C SER A 83 -2.08 9.27 9.22
N VAL A 84 -3.29 8.91 9.68
CA VAL A 84 -3.77 7.52 9.79
C VAL A 84 -3.76 6.80 8.44
N TYR A 85 -4.17 7.48 7.36
CA TYR A 85 -4.12 6.92 6.01
C TYR A 85 -2.74 7.12 5.38
N ASN A 86 -2.12 8.29 5.57
CA ASN A 86 -0.86 8.63 4.88
C ASN A 86 0.27 7.66 5.25
N THR A 87 0.41 7.25 6.51
CA THR A 87 1.46 6.31 6.92
C THR A 87 1.38 5.01 6.12
N VAL A 88 0.18 4.44 6.01
CA VAL A 88 -0.05 3.15 5.35
C VAL A 88 0.04 3.29 3.83
N LEU A 89 -0.48 4.38 3.26
CA LEU A 89 -0.31 4.70 1.83
C LEU A 89 1.17 4.78 1.44
N GLN A 90 1.99 5.46 2.25
CA GLN A 90 3.42 5.57 1.97
C GLN A 90 4.15 4.23 2.08
N GLU A 91 3.76 3.35 2.99
CA GLU A 91 4.28 1.98 3.07
C GLU A 91 3.85 1.14 1.85
N LEU A 92 2.58 1.23 1.43
CA LEU A 92 2.07 0.57 0.24
C LEU A 92 2.81 1.02 -1.02
N ILE A 93 3.06 2.33 -1.19
CA ILE A 93 3.84 2.87 -2.32
C ILE A 93 5.22 2.22 -2.37
N VAL A 94 5.91 2.09 -1.24
CA VAL A 94 7.24 1.45 -1.18
C VAL A 94 7.14 -0.01 -1.60
N GLN A 95 6.19 -0.76 -1.03
CA GLN A 95 6.02 -2.18 -1.32
C GLN A 95 5.71 -2.42 -2.80
N GLN A 96 4.79 -1.64 -3.38
CA GLN A 96 4.43 -1.77 -4.77
C GLN A 96 5.53 -1.28 -5.71
N HIS A 97 6.27 -0.23 -5.35
CA HIS A 97 7.45 0.19 -6.10
C HIS A 97 8.47 -0.94 -6.23
N LEU A 98 8.84 -1.56 -5.11
CA LEU A 98 9.79 -2.67 -5.08
C LEU A 98 9.31 -3.89 -5.87
N MET A 99 8.01 -4.01 -6.09
CA MET A 99 7.38 -5.07 -6.88
C MET A 99 7.35 -4.68 -8.37
N ARG A 100 6.91 -3.46 -8.70
CA ARG A 100 6.76 -2.89 -10.04
C ARG A 100 8.07 -2.85 -10.83
N TYR A 101 9.17 -2.57 -10.14
CA TYR A 101 10.50 -2.45 -10.74
C TYR A 101 11.33 -3.74 -10.61
N LYS A 102 10.74 -4.86 -10.18
CA LYS A 102 11.40 -6.17 -10.30
C LYS A 102 11.56 -6.50 -11.78
N ARG A 103 12.71 -7.09 -12.15
CA ARG A 103 12.99 -7.56 -13.52
C ARG A 103 11.92 -8.53 -14.04
N THR A 104 11.28 -9.26 -13.13
CA THR A 104 10.30 -10.31 -13.42
C THR A 104 8.87 -9.77 -13.43
N TYR A 105 8.67 -8.49 -13.11
CA TYR A 105 7.34 -7.89 -13.02
C TYR A 105 6.62 -7.96 -14.36
N ARG A 106 5.39 -8.42 -14.31
CA ARG A 106 4.42 -8.33 -15.40
C ARG A 106 3.09 -8.01 -14.74
N TYR A 107 2.41 -6.99 -15.25
CA TYR A 107 1.08 -6.63 -14.81
C TYR A 107 0.14 -7.83 -14.92
N ASP A 108 -0.79 -7.93 -13.97
CA ASP A 108 -1.71 -9.03 -13.85
C ASP A 108 -3.09 -8.56 -13.35
N PRO A 109 -4.20 -8.91 -14.01
CA PRO A 109 -5.53 -8.50 -13.55
C PRO A 109 -5.90 -9.02 -12.15
N VAL A 110 -5.42 -10.22 -11.75
CA VAL A 110 -5.66 -10.75 -10.39
C VAL A 110 -4.85 -9.93 -9.37
N PHE A 111 -3.63 -9.51 -9.72
CA PHE A 111 -2.89 -8.55 -8.92
C PHE A 111 -3.66 -7.23 -8.76
N ALA A 112 -4.18 -6.68 -9.86
CA ALA A 112 -4.90 -5.40 -9.85
C ALA A 112 -6.16 -5.48 -8.98
N LEU A 113 -6.94 -6.56 -9.10
CA LEU A 113 -8.07 -6.86 -8.22
C LEU A 113 -7.67 -6.83 -6.76
N GLY A 114 -6.58 -7.53 -6.40
CA GLY A 114 -6.10 -7.57 -5.03
C GLY A 114 -5.64 -6.21 -4.53
N PHE A 115 -4.89 -5.44 -5.34
CA PHE A 115 -4.47 -4.09 -4.97
C PHE A 115 -5.67 -3.16 -4.75
N VAL A 116 -6.61 -3.13 -5.69
CA VAL A 116 -7.84 -2.32 -5.59
C VAL A 116 -8.63 -2.69 -4.34
N THR A 117 -8.75 -3.98 -4.02
CA THR A 117 -9.40 -4.47 -2.80
C THR A 117 -8.70 -3.93 -1.54
N VAL A 118 -7.37 -4.02 -1.46
CA VAL A 118 -6.61 -3.48 -0.32
C VAL A 118 -6.79 -1.97 -0.20
N TYR A 119 -6.71 -1.26 -1.32
CA TYR A 119 -6.82 0.18 -1.36
C TYR A 119 -8.20 0.65 -0.89
N ASP A 120 -9.27 0.05 -1.40
CA ASP A 120 -10.64 0.44 -1.06
C ASP A 120 -10.94 0.15 0.42
N GLN A 121 -10.45 -0.96 0.96
CA GLN A 121 -10.58 -1.27 2.39
C GLN A 121 -9.74 -0.34 3.26
N LEU A 122 -8.53 0.03 2.82
CA LEU A 122 -7.70 1.01 3.51
C LEU A 122 -8.37 2.39 3.56
N MET A 123 -8.96 2.81 2.44
CA MET A 123 -9.57 4.12 2.28
C MET A 123 -11.04 4.16 2.68
N ASP A 124 -11.56 3.07 3.23
CA ASP A 124 -12.92 3.01 3.74
C ASP A 124 -13.12 4.01 4.90
N GLY A 125 -14.15 4.85 4.81
CA GLY A 125 -14.42 5.94 5.75
C GLY A 125 -13.51 7.16 5.60
N TYR A 126 -12.73 7.26 4.51
CA TYR A 126 -12.05 8.50 4.17
C TYR A 126 -13.09 9.63 3.98
N PRO A 127 -12.84 10.88 4.45
CA PRO A 127 -13.90 11.91 4.51
C PRO A 127 -14.51 12.36 3.18
N SER A 128 -13.80 12.19 2.06
CA SER A 128 -14.21 12.63 0.72
C SER A 128 -13.97 11.51 -0.29
N ASP A 129 -15.04 11.07 -0.96
CA ASP A 129 -14.96 10.06 -2.02
C ASP A 129 -14.16 10.58 -3.23
N GLU A 130 -14.32 11.87 -3.57
CA GLU A 130 -13.55 12.52 -4.64
C GLU A 130 -12.04 12.50 -4.35
N ASP A 131 -11.68 12.70 -3.09
CA ASP A 131 -10.29 12.68 -2.66
C ASP A 131 -9.74 11.26 -2.64
N ARG A 132 -10.54 10.27 -2.22
CA ARG A 132 -10.18 8.85 -2.33
C ARG A 132 -9.84 8.51 -3.78
N ASP A 133 -10.69 8.86 -4.73
CA ASP A 133 -10.45 8.52 -6.14
C ASP A 133 -9.29 9.33 -6.74
N ALA A 134 -9.08 10.59 -6.29
CA ALA A 134 -7.92 11.39 -6.69
C ALA A 134 -6.60 10.81 -6.12
N ILE A 135 -6.60 10.34 -4.87
CA ILE A 135 -5.45 9.68 -4.24
C ILE A 135 -5.13 8.38 -4.98
N PHE A 136 -6.13 7.57 -5.32
CA PHE A 136 -5.94 6.33 -6.08
C PHE A 136 -5.24 6.61 -7.42
N ARG A 137 -5.76 7.56 -8.19
CA ARG A 137 -5.16 7.97 -9.47
C ARG A 137 -3.75 8.49 -9.30
N ALA A 138 -3.50 9.37 -8.31
CA ALA A 138 -2.17 9.88 -8.03
C ALA A 138 -1.18 8.77 -7.63
N TYR A 139 -1.64 7.80 -6.86
CA TYR A 139 -0.85 6.64 -6.42
C TYR A 139 -0.42 5.80 -7.63
N ILE A 140 -1.36 5.38 -8.48
CA ILE A 140 -1.07 4.48 -9.61
C ILE A 140 -0.20 5.20 -10.66
N ASN A 141 -0.52 6.47 -10.94
CA ASN A 141 0.27 7.29 -11.86
C ASN A 141 1.71 7.51 -11.36
N ALA A 142 1.92 7.60 -10.04
CA ALA A 142 3.26 7.74 -9.47
C ALA A 142 4.17 6.53 -9.77
N LEU A 143 3.57 5.34 -9.94
CA LEU A 143 4.22 4.10 -10.35
C LEU A 143 4.34 3.93 -11.87
N LYS A 144 3.91 4.94 -12.65
CA LYS A 144 3.83 4.91 -14.12
C LYS A 144 2.96 3.77 -14.64
N GLU A 145 1.81 3.56 -14.00
CA GLU A 145 0.78 2.61 -14.43
C GLU A 145 -0.56 3.33 -14.65
N ASP A 146 -1.54 2.62 -15.22
CA ASP A 146 -2.83 3.17 -15.58
C ASP A 146 -3.89 2.89 -14.49
N PRO A 147 -4.38 3.90 -13.76
CA PRO A 147 -5.42 3.71 -12.75
C PRO A 147 -6.73 3.16 -13.32
N GLU A 148 -7.06 3.50 -14.57
CA GLU A 148 -8.35 3.12 -15.13
C GLU A 148 -8.33 1.67 -15.60
N GLN A 149 -7.19 1.19 -16.10
CA GLN A 149 -6.96 -0.23 -16.33
C GLN A 149 -7.14 -1.04 -15.03
N TYR A 150 -6.54 -0.60 -13.92
CA TYR A 150 -6.68 -1.28 -12.62
C TYR A 150 -8.14 -1.41 -12.19
N ARG A 151 -8.92 -0.32 -12.27
CA ARG A 151 -10.33 -0.30 -11.89
C ARG A 151 -11.18 -1.15 -12.82
N ALA A 152 -10.95 -1.07 -14.13
CA ALA A 152 -11.68 -1.84 -15.13
C ALA A 152 -11.43 -3.35 -15.00
N ASP A 153 -10.17 -3.75 -14.87
CA ASP A 153 -9.79 -5.16 -14.72
C ASP A 153 -10.29 -5.73 -13.39
N ALA A 154 -10.15 -4.99 -12.29
CA ALA A 154 -10.70 -5.40 -11.00
C ALA A 154 -12.21 -5.63 -11.11
N LYS A 155 -12.96 -4.66 -11.64
CA LYS A 155 -14.41 -4.77 -11.82
C LYS A 155 -14.80 -5.97 -12.69
N LYS A 156 -14.11 -6.20 -13.80
CA LYS A 156 -14.33 -7.35 -14.69
C LYS A 156 -14.17 -8.67 -13.96
N LEU A 157 -13.09 -8.84 -13.19
CA LEU A 157 -12.85 -10.04 -12.40
C LEU A 157 -13.89 -10.20 -11.28
N GLU A 158 -14.33 -9.11 -10.65
CA GLU A 158 -15.39 -9.16 -9.64
C GLU A 158 -16.72 -9.63 -10.23
N GLU A 159 -17.13 -9.09 -11.38
CA GLU A 159 -18.35 -9.47 -12.08
C GLU A 159 -18.32 -10.94 -12.52
N TRP A 160 -17.18 -11.38 -13.07
CA TRP A 160 -16.98 -12.79 -13.42
C TRP A 160 -17.09 -13.70 -12.19
N ALA A 161 -16.42 -13.34 -11.08
CA ALA A 161 -16.40 -14.14 -9.87
C ALA A 161 -17.78 -14.29 -9.23
N ARG A 162 -18.60 -13.22 -9.23
CA ARG A 162 -19.98 -13.26 -8.73
C ARG A 162 -20.90 -14.18 -9.54
N ALA A 163 -20.56 -14.44 -10.80
CA ALA A 163 -21.28 -15.38 -11.65
C ALA A 163 -20.77 -16.83 -11.50
N GLN A 164 -19.71 -17.07 -10.72
CA GLN A 164 -19.16 -18.40 -10.52
C GLN A 164 -19.75 -19.14 -9.31
N THR A 165 -19.55 -20.44 -9.33
CA THR A 165 -19.73 -21.39 -8.23
C THR A 165 -18.35 -21.96 -7.85
N SER A 166 -18.26 -22.66 -6.72
CA SER A 166 -17.00 -23.27 -6.29
C SER A 166 -16.39 -24.22 -7.33
N SER A 167 -17.21 -24.98 -8.08
CA SER A 167 -16.75 -25.88 -9.14
C SER A 167 -16.36 -25.13 -10.41
N SER A 168 -17.18 -24.18 -10.85
CA SER A 168 -16.90 -23.45 -12.09
C SER A 168 -15.62 -22.61 -12.00
N LEU A 169 -15.30 -22.12 -10.80
CA LEU A 169 -14.09 -21.34 -10.54
C LEU A 169 -12.83 -22.19 -10.67
N ILE A 170 -12.83 -23.43 -10.16
CA ILE A 170 -11.68 -24.35 -10.26
C ILE A 170 -11.56 -25.00 -11.65
N GLU A 171 -12.66 -25.10 -12.39
CA GLU A 171 -12.74 -25.64 -13.75
C GLU A 171 -12.40 -24.60 -14.83
N PHE A 172 -11.91 -23.41 -14.46
CA PHE A 172 -11.46 -22.38 -15.42
C PHE A 172 -10.52 -22.91 -16.53
N PRO A 173 -9.62 -23.91 -16.32
CA PRO A 173 -8.76 -24.40 -17.40
C PRO A 173 -9.53 -25.03 -18.56
N SER A 174 -10.72 -25.58 -18.28
CA SER A 174 -11.59 -26.25 -19.24
C SER A 174 -12.69 -25.34 -19.80
N LYS A 175 -12.68 -24.06 -19.46
CA LYS A 175 -13.69 -23.07 -19.85
C LYS A 175 -13.11 -21.96 -20.70
N GLU A 176 -13.96 -21.35 -21.50
CA GLU A 176 -13.59 -20.36 -22.50
C GLU A 176 -14.27 -19.03 -22.15
N GLY A 177 -13.45 -17.99 -22.07
CA GLY A 177 -13.88 -16.66 -21.69
C GLY A 177 -12.68 -15.77 -21.47
N GLU A 178 -12.92 -14.47 -21.35
CA GLU A 178 -11.84 -13.49 -21.21
C GLU A 178 -11.09 -13.69 -19.88
N VAL A 179 -11.81 -13.87 -18.78
CA VAL A 179 -11.22 -14.07 -17.44
C VAL A 179 -10.57 -15.45 -17.33
N GLU A 180 -11.20 -16.48 -17.87
CA GLU A 180 -10.61 -17.82 -17.97
C GLU A 180 -9.29 -17.78 -18.76
N GLY A 181 -9.24 -17.03 -19.87
CA GLY A 181 -8.01 -16.80 -20.63
C GLY A 181 -6.92 -16.11 -19.81
N ILE A 182 -7.26 -15.10 -19.01
CA ILE A 182 -6.34 -14.46 -18.06
C ILE A 182 -5.80 -15.47 -17.05
N LEU A 183 -6.66 -16.28 -16.43
CA LEU A 183 -6.26 -17.30 -15.46
C LEU A 183 -5.40 -18.40 -16.09
N LYS A 184 -5.67 -18.78 -17.35
CA LYS A 184 -4.84 -19.74 -18.11
C LYS A 184 -3.44 -19.17 -18.40
N ASP A 185 -3.33 -17.91 -18.84
CA ASP A 185 -2.01 -17.25 -19.03
C ASP A 185 -1.22 -17.18 -17.71
N ILE A 186 -1.90 -16.91 -16.59
CA ILE A 186 -1.28 -16.92 -15.26
C ILE A 186 -0.77 -18.33 -14.92
N ALA A 187 -1.61 -19.35 -15.10
CA ALA A 187 -1.27 -20.73 -14.80
C ALA A 187 -0.05 -21.21 -15.62
N GLU A 188 0.00 -20.86 -16.91
CA GLU A 188 1.12 -21.17 -17.79
C GLU A 188 2.41 -20.47 -17.32
N ARG A 189 2.32 -19.17 -17.00
CA ARG A 189 3.47 -18.41 -16.48
C ARG A 189 3.99 -18.94 -15.16
N ALA A 190 3.10 -19.33 -14.25
CA ALA A 190 3.44 -19.85 -12.94
C ALA A 190 4.00 -21.27 -12.99
N GLY A 191 3.53 -22.11 -13.91
CA GLY A 191 4.03 -23.47 -14.12
C GLY A 191 5.29 -23.57 -15.01
N GLY A 192 5.61 -22.52 -15.77
CA GLY A 192 6.75 -22.49 -16.68
C GLY A 192 8.11 -22.36 -15.99
N LYS A 193 9.19 -22.45 -16.77
CA LYS A 193 10.58 -22.20 -16.30
C LYS A 193 10.90 -20.71 -16.08
N GLY A 194 9.94 -19.83 -16.39
CA GLY A 194 10.04 -18.40 -16.15
C GLY A 194 9.88 -18.05 -14.67
N SER A 195 10.25 -16.83 -14.29
CA SER A 195 9.99 -16.33 -12.94
C SER A 195 8.64 -15.63 -12.92
N PHE A 196 7.63 -16.30 -12.38
CA PHE A 196 6.34 -15.67 -12.08
C PHE A 196 6.51 -14.71 -10.88
N SER A 197 6.09 -13.46 -11.06
CA SER A 197 6.14 -12.44 -9.99
C SER A 197 4.94 -12.55 -9.07
N TYR A 198 4.95 -13.56 -8.21
CA TYR A 198 4.00 -13.66 -7.13
C TYR A 198 4.12 -12.45 -6.17
N SER A 199 2.99 -12.00 -5.64
CA SER A 199 2.93 -10.92 -4.65
C SER A 199 1.79 -11.13 -3.67
N ARG A 200 1.84 -10.42 -2.54
CA ARG A 200 0.74 -10.40 -1.58
C ARG A 200 -0.57 -9.90 -2.19
N PHE A 201 -0.53 -8.91 -3.07
CA PHE A 201 -1.73 -8.42 -3.76
C PHE A 201 -2.33 -9.50 -4.65
N PHE A 202 -1.50 -10.34 -5.29
CA PHE A 202 -2.00 -11.48 -6.04
C PHE A 202 -2.77 -12.47 -5.15
N ALA A 203 -2.25 -12.79 -3.95
CA ALA A 203 -2.97 -13.62 -2.98
C ALA A 203 -4.31 -13.01 -2.54
N VAL A 204 -4.33 -11.71 -2.24
CA VAL A 204 -5.57 -11.00 -1.92
C VAL A 204 -6.55 -11.04 -3.09
N GLY A 205 -6.08 -10.90 -4.33
CA GLY A 205 -6.90 -11.03 -5.53
C GLY A 205 -7.53 -12.41 -5.67
N LEU A 206 -6.76 -13.48 -5.47
CA LEU A 206 -7.29 -14.85 -5.46
C LEU A 206 -8.35 -15.06 -4.37
N PHE A 207 -8.07 -14.58 -3.17
CA PHE A 207 -9.02 -14.66 -2.07
C PHE A 207 -10.30 -13.86 -2.38
N ARG A 208 -10.17 -12.68 -3.00
CA ARG A 208 -11.31 -11.87 -3.42
C ARG A 208 -12.19 -12.58 -4.46
N LEU A 209 -11.60 -13.30 -5.41
CA LEU A 209 -12.37 -14.12 -6.35
C LEU A 209 -13.19 -15.19 -5.61
N LEU A 210 -12.57 -15.90 -4.66
CA LEU A 210 -13.25 -16.94 -3.87
C LEU A 210 -14.36 -16.36 -2.99
N GLU A 211 -14.12 -15.21 -2.36
CA GLU A 211 -15.10 -14.50 -1.55
C GLU A 211 -16.34 -14.14 -2.38
N LEU A 212 -16.14 -13.57 -3.56
CA LEU A 212 -17.24 -13.14 -4.45
C LEU A 212 -18.04 -14.32 -5.02
N ALA A 213 -17.41 -15.48 -5.19
CA ALA A 213 -18.06 -16.72 -5.61
C ALA A 213 -18.68 -17.50 -4.43
N ASN A 214 -18.64 -16.96 -3.20
CA ASN A 214 -19.03 -17.67 -1.97
C ASN A 214 -18.36 -19.05 -1.82
N ALA A 215 -17.08 -19.14 -2.18
CA ALA A 215 -16.31 -20.37 -2.26
C ALA A 215 -15.06 -20.35 -1.37
N THR A 216 -15.17 -19.82 -0.15
CA THR A 216 -14.06 -19.60 0.80
C THR A 216 -13.59 -20.86 1.53
N GLU A 217 -14.09 -22.04 1.15
CA GLU A 217 -13.69 -23.32 1.70
C GLU A 217 -12.20 -23.61 1.42
N PRO A 218 -11.42 -24.09 2.41
CA PRO A 218 -9.97 -24.34 2.25
C PRO A 218 -9.63 -25.29 1.10
N THR A 219 -10.53 -26.24 0.80
CA THR A 219 -10.37 -27.23 -0.27
C THR A 219 -10.51 -26.62 -1.66
N VAL A 220 -11.33 -25.56 -1.81
CA VAL A 220 -11.49 -24.84 -3.08
C VAL A 220 -10.26 -24.00 -3.35
N LEU A 221 -9.75 -23.30 -2.33
CA LEU A 221 -8.49 -22.55 -2.43
C LEU A 221 -7.33 -23.46 -2.83
N GLU A 222 -7.22 -24.64 -2.21
CA GLU A 222 -6.17 -25.62 -2.56
C GLU A 222 -6.25 -26.06 -4.02
N LYS A 223 -7.44 -26.40 -4.52
CA LYS A 223 -7.66 -26.79 -5.93
C LYS A 223 -7.39 -25.63 -6.89
N LEU A 224 -7.79 -24.42 -6.55
CA LEU A 224 -7.54 -23.23 -7.35
C LEU A 224 -6.03 -22.93 -7.44
N CYS A 225 -5.32 -22.98 -6.31
CA CYS A 225 -3.86 -22.84 -6.28
C CYS A 225 -3.16 -23.89 -7.14
N ALA A 226 -3.60 -25.15 -7.06
CA ALA A 226 -3.07 -26.23 -7.89
C ALA A 226 -3.31 -25.97 -9.39
N ALA A 227 -4.53 -25.57 -9.78
CA ALA A 227 -4.87 -25.25 -11.16
C ALA A 227 -4.07 -24.05 -11.72
N LEU A 228 -3.71 -23.10 -10.87
CA LEU A 228 -2.87 -21.95 -11.22
C LEU A 228 -1.37 -22.21 -11.11
N ASN A 229 -0.93 -23.40 -10.70
CA ASN A 229 0.48 -23.69 -10.40
C ASN A 229 1.10 -22.76 -9.33
N ILE A 230 0.33 -22.37 -8.32
CA ILE A 230 0.76 -21.48 -7.22
C ILE A 230 0.89 -22.27 -5.92
N GLU A 231 1.95 -22.01 -5.16
CA GLU A 231 2.15 -22.64 -3.85
C GLU A 231 1.11 -22.12 -2.83
N LYS A 232 0.17 -22.99 -2.44
CA LYS A 232 -0.87 -22.68 -1.44
C LYS A 232 -0.27 -22.11 -0.14
N ARG A 233 0.84 -22.66 0.34
CA ARG A 233 1.52 -22.20 1.57
C ARG A 233 1.94 -20.73 1.50
N SER A 234 2.32 -20.23 0.31
CA SER A 234 2.66 -18.83 0.12
C SER A 234 1.41 -17.95 0.18
N VAL A 235 0.29 -18.42 -0.38
CA VAL A 235 -1.02 -17.74 -0.30
C VAL A 235 -1.51 -17.66 1.14
N ASP A 236 -1.58 -18.79 1.87
CA ASP A 236 -2.04 -18.84 3.26
C ASP A 236 -1.26 -17.84 4.15
N ARG A 237 0.08 -17.84 4.03
CA ARG A 237 0.97 -16.92 4.77
C ARG A 237 0.65 -15.45 4.49
N ASP A 238 0.43 -15.09 3.22
CA ASP A 238 0.17 -13.71 2.84
C ASP A 238 -1.24 -13.24 3.20
N LEU A 239 -2.23 -14.15 3.18
CA LEU A 239 -3.59 -13.87 3.67
C LEU A 239 -3.61 -13.63 5.19
N ASP A 240 -2.82 -14.38 5.97
CA ASP A 240 -2.66 -14.11 7.40
C ASP A 240 -2.06 -12.74 7.67
N VAL A 241 -1.02 -12.35 6.91
CA VAL A 241 -0.42 -11.01 7.01
C VAL A 241 -1.43 -9.94 6.63
N TYR A 242 -2.23 -10.15 5.59
CA TYR A 242 -3.28 -9.23 5.17
C TYR A 242 -4.36 -9.04 6.23
N ARG A 243 -4.86 -10.13 6.83
CA ARG A 243 -5.84 -10.09 7.92
C ARG A 243 -5.33 -9.28 9.11
N ASN A 244 -4.06 -9.45 9.46
CA ASN A 244 -3.40 -8.70 10.52
C ASN A 244 -3.27 -7.21 10.17
N LEU A 245 -3.01 -6.85 8.91
CA LEU A 245 -2.99 -5.45 8.45
C LEU A 245 -4.38 -4.81 8.57
N LEU A 246 -5.41 -5.45 8.04
CA LEU A 246 -6.79 -4.95 8.11
C LEU A 246 -7.26 -4.75 9.55
N SER A 247 -6.97 -5.71 10.44
CA SER A 247 -7.36 -5.61 11.85
C SER A 247 -6.76 -4.38 12.53
N LYS A 248 -5.51 -4.02 12.19
CA LYS A 248 -4.86 -2.80 12.69
C LYS A 248 -5.49 -1.53 12.09
N LEU A 249 -5.89 -1.56 10.83
CA LEU A 249 -6.55 -0.42 10.17
C LEU A 249 -7.93 -0.14 10.76
N VAL A 250 -8.73 -1.18 11.02
CA VAL A 250 -10.03 -1.04 11.68
C VAL A 250 -9.88 -0.42 13.06
N GLN A 251 -8.91 -0.89 13.85
CA GLN A 251 -8.60 -0.29 15.16
C GLN A 251 -8.17 1.18 15.04
N ALA A 252 -7.31 1.51 14.08
CA ALA A 252 -6.86 2.88 13.84
C ALA A 252 -8.00 3.81 13.37
N LYS A 253 -8.95 3.29 12.59
CA LYS A 253 -10.14 4.02 12.12
C LYS A 253 -11.08 4.37 13.26
N GLU A 254 -11.36 3.43 14.16
CA GLU A 254 -12.18 3.71 15.35
C GLU A 254 -11.54 4.80 16.23
N LEU A 255 -10.23 4.73 16.45
CA LEU A 255 -9.48 5.77 17.18
C LEU A 255 -9.55 7.14 16.47
N LEU A 256 -9.45 7.17 15.13
CA LEU A 256 -9.58 8.40 14.36
C LEU A 256 -10.99 8.98 14.44
N LYS A 257 -12.01 8.14 14.35
CA LYS A 257 -13.42 8.54 14.46
C LYS A 257 -13.70 9.15 15.83
N GLU A 258 -13.19 8.54 16.90
CA GLU A 258 -13.24 9.10 18.24
C GLU A 258 -12.50 10.44 18.33
N TYR A 259 -11.29 10.53 17.77
CA TYR A 259 -10.50 11.77 17.80
C TYR A 259 -11.20 12.92 17.06
N VAL A 260 -11.73 12.65 15.87
CA VAL A 260 -12.47 13.64 15.07
C VAL A 260 -13.74 14.07 15.79
N ALA A 261 -14.47 13.14 16.41
CA ALA A 261 -15.66 13.47 17.21
C ALA A 261 -15.30 14.37 18.40
N ARG A 262 -14.20 14.08 19.10
CA ARG A 262 -13.70 14.91 20.22
C ARG A 262 -13.28 16.30 19.76
N GLU A 263 -12.55 16.40 18.64
CA GLU A 263 -12.12 17.69 18.10
C GLU A 263 -13.30 18.52 17.57
N LYS A 264 -14.31 17.88 16.97
CA LYS A 264 -15.54 18.56 16.56
C LYS A 264 -16.28 19.12 17.76
N LYS A 265 -16.47 18.32 18.81
CA LYS A 265 -17.08 18.77 20.08
C LYS A 265 -16.30 19.94 20.69
N LYS A 266 -14.97 19.85 20.73
CA LYS A 266 -14.11 20.91 21.25
C LYS A 266 -14.18 22.21 20.42
N ARG A 267 -14.34 22.11 19.10
CA ARG A 267 -14.56 23.26 18.22
C ARG A 267 -15.94 23.88 18.42
N GLU A 268 -16.98 23.06 18.58
CA GLU A 268 -18.34 23.52 18.89
C GLU A 268 -18.39 24.22 20.25
N GLU A 269 -17.75 23.68 21.28
CA GLU A 269 -17.63 24.31 22.61
C GLU A 269 -16.91 25.66 22.54
N ARG A 270 -15.81 25.76 21.77
CA ARG A 270 -15.09 27.03 21.56
C ARG A 270 -15.90 28.05 20.77
N ALA A 271 -16.61 27.63 19.73
CA ALA A 271 -17.48 28.50 18.94
C ALA A 271 -18.69 28.97 19.77
N GLY A 272 -19.24 28.12 20.63
CA GLY A 272 -20.28 28.48 21.60
C GLY A 272 -19.77 29.49 22.64
N ALA A 273 -18.57 29.27 23.18
CA ALA A 273 -17.94 30.20 24.12
C ALA A 273 -17.60 31.55 23.49
N GLN A 274 -17.15 31.58 22.23
CA GLN A 274 -16.93 32.83 21.48
C GLN A 274 -18.24 33.58 21.22
N LYS A 275 -19.30 32.90 20.78
CA LYS A 275 -20.62 33.52 20.61
C LYS A 275 -21.22 34.04 21.92
N ALA A 276 -21.01 33.34 23.03
CA ALA A 276 -21.43 33.79 24.35
C ALA A 276 -20.66 35.05 24.79
N ASN A 277 -19.33 35.07 24.57
CA ASN A 277 -18.51 36.23 24.88
C ASN A 277 -18.84 37.44 23.99
N GLU A 278 -19.13 37.25 22.70
CA GLU A 278 -19.59 38.31 21.80
C GLU A 278 -20.98 38.84 22.21
N ALA A 279 -21.89 37.99 22.65
CA ALA A 279 -23.21 38.40 23.14
C ALA A 279 -23.11 39.21 24.45
N ILE A 280 -22.23 38.82 25.37
CA ILE A 280 -21.98 39.54 26.63
C ILE A 280 -21.34 40.92 26.34
N ALA A 281 -20.38 41.00 25.42
CA ALA A 281 -19.77 42.27 25.00
C ALA A 281 -20.80 43.23 24.36
N THR A 282 -21.76 42.70 23.59
CA THR A 282 -22.83 43.50 23.00
C THR A 282 -23.81 44.04 24.06
N CYS A 283 -24.12 43.25 25.10
CA CYS A 283 -25.02 43.69 26.17
C CYS A 283 -24.40 44.71 27.15
N LEU A 284 -23.07 44.72 27.30
CA LEU A 284 -22.33 45.65 28.16
C LEU A 284 -21.93 46.95 27.43
N GLY A 285 -22.26 47.08 26.14
CA GLY A 285 -21.80 48.14 25.25
C GLY A 285 -22.79 49.29 24.99
N GLU A 286 -23.93 49.40 25.68
CA GLU A 286 -24.78 50.59 25.60
C GLU A 286 -24.41 51.62 26.69
N PRO A 287 -23.63 52.68 26.39
CA PRO A 287 -23.60 53.85 27.24
C PRO A 287 -24.93 54.60 27.07
N GLN A 288 -25.77 54.55 28.11
CA GLN A 288 -26.87 55.49 28.28
C GLN A 288 -26.30 56.91 28.30
N TYR A 289 -26.35 57.61 27.17
CA TYR A 289 -26.22 59.06 27.12
C TYR A 289 -27.48 59.67 27.76
N MET A 290 -27.46 59.88 29.07
CA MET A 290 -28.36 60.83 29.72
C MET A 290 -27.83 62.23 29.44
N GLY A 291 -28.54 62.97 28.57
CA GLY A 291 -28.30 64.38 28.36
C GLY A 291 -28.74 65.21 29.56
N LEU A 292 -27.91 66.18 29.93
CA LEU A 292 -28.25 67.42 30.62
C LEU A 292 -27.31 68.52 30.11
#